data_AF-A0A6V7L5E9-F1
#
_entry.id   AF-A0A6V7L5E9-F1
#
_cell.length_a   1.000
_cell.length_b   1.000
_cell.length_c   1.000
_cell.angle_alpha   90.00
_cell.angle_beta   90.00
_cell.angle_gamma   90.00
#
_symmetry.space_group_name_H-M   'P 1'
#
loop_
_entity.id
_entity.type
_entity.pdbx_description
1 polymer ?
#
loop_
_entity_poly.entity_id
_entity_poly.type
_entity_poly.pdbx_seq_one_letter_code
_entity_poly.pdbx_strand_id
1 'polypeptide(L)'
;KNKFNYAYTQEFPYRTNHILECEFYLLEHLDCCLIVYQPYRPLLTLIQDVGPDDQLLTLAWRIINDSLRTDVCLLYPPYQIAI
;
A
#
# COMPACT_ATOMS: atom_id res chain seq x y z
N LYS A 1 7.64 -18.60 -16.03
CA LYS A 1 6.37 -19.05 -16.66
C LYS A 1 5.25 -18.21 -16.07
N ASN A 2 4.54 -17.43 -16.91
CA ASN A 2 3.63 -16.35 -16.50
C ASN A 2 2.52 -16.82 -15.55
N LYS A 3 2.62 -16.43 -14.28
CA LYS A 3 1.72 -16.80 -13.18
C LYS A 3 0.30 -16.18 -13.32
N PHE A 4 0.09 -15.34 -14.34
CA PHE A 4 -1.12 -14.52 -14.53
C PHE A 4 -1.81 -14.73 -15.88
N ASN A 5 -1.51 -15.82 -16.61
CA ASN A 5 -2.16 -16.10 -17.91
C ASN A 5 -3.70 -16.22 -17.84
N TYR A 6 -4.26 -16.49 -16.65
CA TYR A 6 -5.71 -16.50 -16.44
C TYR A 6 -6.33 -15.10 -16.41
N ALA A 7 -5.54 -14.08 -16.04
CA ALA A 7 -5.99 -12.70 -15.92
C ALA A 7 -5.63 -11.87 -17.15
N TYR A 8 -4.47 -12.13 -17.76
CA TYR A 8 -3.97 -11.39 -18.91
C TYR A 8 -3.66 -12.35 -20.06
N THR A 9 -4.41 -12.21 -21.16
CA THR A 9 -4.24 -13.00 -22.39
C THR A 9 -3.13 -12.45 -23.29
N GLN A 10 -2.74 -11.19 -23.08
CA GLN A 10 -1.72 -10.48 -23.85
C GLN A 10 -0.56 -10.10 -22.95
N GLU A 11 0.63 -9.94 -23.56
CA GLU A 11 1.78 -9.39 -22.86
C GLU A 11 1.55 -7.91 -22.49
N PHE A 12 2.29 -7.43 -21.48
CA PHE A 12 2.21 -6.04 -21.03
C PHE A 12 2.49 -5.09 -22.21
N PRO A 13 1.50 -4.28 -22.65
CA PRO A 13 1.60 -3.61 -23.96
C PRO A 13 2.36 -2.28 -23.90
N TYR A 14 2.67 -1.77 -22.71
CA TYR A 14 3.24 -0.43 -22.54
C TYR A 14 4.78 -0.45 -22.57
N ARG A 15 5.33 0.44 -23.40
CA ARG A 15 6.76 0.79 -23.46
C ARG A 15 7.10 1.96 -22.53
N THR A 16 8.39 2.17 -22.28
CA THR A 16 8.93 3.24 -21.40
C THR A 16 8.31 4.62 -21.63
N ASN A 17 8.13 5.03 -22.90
CA ASN A 17 7.58 6.34 -23.23
C ASN A 17 6.17 6.56 -22.64
N HIS A 18 5.33 5.51 -22.60
CA HIS A 18 3.99 5.60 -22.00
C HIS A 18 4.05 5.73 -20.47
N ILE A 19 5.08 5.15 -19.83
CA ILE A 19 5.27 5.25 -18.37
C ILE A 19 5.68 6.67 -18.02
N LEU A 20 6.62 7.26 -18.77
CA LEU A 20 7.05 8.64 -18.57
C LEU A 20 5.90 9.63 -18.78
N GLU A 21 5.09 9.44 -19.82
CA GLU A 21 3.90 10.27 -20.02
C GLU A 21 2.90 10.13 -18.86
N CYS A 22 2.63 8.91 -18.40
CA CYS A 22 1.77 8.64 -17.25
C CYS A 22 2.30 9.27 -15.95
N GLU A 23 3.62 9.30 -15.75
CA GLU A 23 4.25 9.93 -14.59
C GLU A 23 3.92 11.43 -14.52
N PHE A 24 4.01 12.16 -15.64
CA PHE A 24 3.65 13.57 -15.68
C PHE A 24 2.17 13.80 -15.33
N TYR A 25 1.26 13.01 -15.90
CA TYR A 25 -0.16 13.09 -15.55
C TYR A 25 -0.39 12.77 -14.06
N LEU A 26 0.26 11.75 -13.51
CA LEU A 26 0.12 11.37 -12.11
C LEU A 26 0.58 12.49 -11.17
N LEU A 27 1.72 13.12 -11.47
CA LEU A 27 2.25 14.23 -10.66
C LEU A 27 1.28 15.43 -10.62
N GLU A 28 0.70 15.77 -11.76
CA GLU A 28 -0.30 16.84 -11.86
C GLU A 28 -1.55 16.52 -11.05
N HIS A 29 -2.10 15.31 -11.16
CA HIS A 29 -3.33 14.92 -10.46
C HIS A 29 -3.14 14.76 -8.95
N LEU A 30 -1.92 14.43 -8.50
CA LEU A 30 -1.58 14.38 -7.09
C LEU A 30 -1.27 15.75 -6.49
N ASP A 31 -1.26 16.83 -7.29
CA ASP A 31 -0.80 18.15 -6.86
C ASP A 31 0.58 18.09 -6.15
N CYS A 32 1.47 17.24 -6.67
CA CYS A 32 2.77 16.91 -6.07
C CYS A 32 2.73 16.43 -4.60
N CYS A 33 1.58 15.94 -4.11
CA CYS A 33 1.44 15.34 -2.77
C CYS A 33 2.03 13.92 -2.75
N LEU A 34 3.35 13.81 -2.66
CA LEU A 34 4.08 12.53 -2.78
C LEU A 34 4.36 11.84 -1.44
N ILE A 35 4.18 12.54 -0.32
CA ILE A 35 4.42 11.97 1.01
C ILE A 35 3.18 11.22 1.49
N VAL A 36 3.30 9.89 1.60
CA VAL A 36 2.23 9.01 2.08
C VAL A 36 2.60 8.44 3.45
N TYR A 37 1.75 8.69 4.45
CA TYR A 37 1.89 8.11 5.78
C TYR A 37 1.17 6.76 5.83
N GLN A 38 1.80 5.76 6.44
CA GLN A 38 1.30 4.38 6.47
C GLN A 38 1.19 3.82 7.89
N PRO A 39 0.27 2.87 8.15
CA PRO A 39 -0.05 2.37 9.49
C PRO A 39 1.02 1.46 10.11
N TYR A 40 2.05 1.07 9.36
CA TYR A 40 3.12 0.19 9.86
C TYR A 40 3.93 0.82 11.01
N ARG A 41 4.21 2.13 10.92
CA ARG A 41 4.98 2.83 11.95
C ARG A 41 4.22 2.91 13.29
N PRO A 42 2.95 3.37 13.34
CA PRO A 42 2.19 3.34 14.58
C PRO A 42 1.95 1.92 15.11
N LEU A 43 1.78 0.90 14.24
CA LEU A 43 1.68 -0.49 14.67
C LEU A 43 2.90 -0.92 15.51
N LEU A 44 4.12 -0.62 15.05
CA LEU A 44 5.34 -1.00 15.77
C LEU A 44 5.41 -0.35 17.16
N THR A 45 4.97 0.90 17.29
CA THR A 45 4.87 1.58 18.59
C THR A 45 3.83 0.91 19.49
N LEU A 46 2.65 0.59 18.98
CA LEU A 46 1.58 -0.06 19.74
C LEU A 46 1.98 -1.46 20.24
N ILE A 47 2.66 -2.25 19.40
CA ILE A 47 3.16 -3.59 19.80
C ILE A 47 4.23 -3.47 20.88
N GLN A 48 5.10 -2.46 20.83
CA GLN A 48 6.08 -2.22 21.88
C GLN A 48 5.40 -1.88 23.22
N ASP A 49 4.31 -1.10 23.18
CA ASP A 49 3.57 -0.70 24.39
C ASP A 49 2.76 -1.85 25.01
N VAL A 50 2.17 -2.73 24.20
CA VAL A 50 1.45 -3.94 24.66
C VAL A 50 2.41 -4.99 25.24
N GLY A 51 3.64 -5.01 24.74
CA GLY A 51 4.65 -6.03 25.03
C GLY A 51 4.95 -6.84 23.77
N PRO A 52 6.24 -7.15 23.51
CA PRO A 52 6.65 -7.77 22.27
C PRO A 52 6.03 -9.16 22.11
N ASP A 53 5.12 -9.28 21.15
CA ASP A 53 4.52 -10.54 20.69
C ASP A 53 4.67 -10.64 19.17
N ASP A 54 5.58 -11.52 18.73
CA ASP A 54 5.90 -11.75 17.32
C ASP A 54 4.71 -12.34 16.54
N GLN A 55 3.83 -13.10 17.19
CA GLN A 55 2.66 -13.67 16.55
C GLN A 55 1.62 -12.58 16.28
N LEU A 56 1.37 -11.73 17.28
CA LEU A 56 0.49 -10.58 17.16
C LEU A 56 1.00 -9.61 16.09
N LEU A 57 2.29 -9.27 16.11
CA LEU A 57 2.92 -8.41 15.10
C LEU A 57 2.75 -8.99 13.69
N THR A 58 3.03 -10.28 13.51
CA THR A 58 2.89 -10.96 12.21
C THR A 58 1.45 -10.90 11.70
N LEU A 59 0.47 -11.13 12.57
CA LEU A 59 -0.95 -11.07 12.22
C LEU A 59 -1.39 -9.64 11.87
N ALA A 60 -1.09 -8.68 12.75
CA ALA A 60 -1.46 -7.28 12.56
C ALA A 60 -0.84 -6.69 11.28
N TRP A 61 0.42 -7.04 10.98
CA TRP A 61 1.08 -6.64 9.74
C TRP A 61 0.35 -7.15 8.50
N ARG A 62 -0.14 -8.39 8.53
CA ARG A 62 -0.94 -8.97 7.43
C ARG A 62 -2.28 -8.25 7.27
N ILE A 63 -2.96 -7.97 8.37
CA ILE A 63 -4.24 -7.24 8.35
C ILE A 63 -4.06 -5.84 7.77
N ILE A 64 -2.99 -5.13 8.14
CA ILE A 64 -2.64 -3.85 7.53
C ILE A 64 -2.45 -3.98 6.02
N ASN A 65 -1.76 -5.02 5.54
CA ASN A 65 -1.61 -5.23 4.09
C ASN A 65 -2.96 -5.47 3.41
N ASP A 66 -3.85 -6.22 4.06
CA ASP A 66 -5.20 -6.45 3.55
C ASP A 66 -6.05 -5.17 3.51
N SER A 67 -5.79 -4.22 4.41
CA SER A 67 -6.47 -2.92 4.44
C SER A 67 -6.26 -2.11 3.16
N LEU A 68 -5.13 -2.28 2.46
CA LEU A 68 -4.83 -1.64 1.16
C LEU A 68 -5.73 -2.12 0.01
N ARG A 69 -6.52 -3.17 0.25
CA ARG A 69 -7.55 -3.66 -0.70
C ARG A 69 -8.87 -2.92 -0.55
N THR A 70 -8.95 -1.95 0.37
CA THR A 70 -10.14 -1.16 0.69
C THR A 70 -9.79 0.33 0.69
N ASP A 71 -10.79 1.20 0.78
CA ASP A 71 -10.61 2.65 0.73
C ASP A 71 -10.16 3.28 2.06
N VAL A 72 -9.85 2.48 3.08
CA VAL A 72 -9.56 2.99 4.44
C VAL A 72 -8.39 3.97 4.50
N CYS A 73 -7.39 3.84 3.62
CA CYS A 73 -6.25 4.77 3.55
C CYS A 73 -6.64 6.17 3.07
N LEU A 74 -7.80 6.31 2.42
CA LEU A 74 -8.37 7.59 1.98
C LEU A 74 -9.36 8.16 3.01
N LEU A 75 -9.88 7.32 3.91
CA LEU A 75 -10.93 7.68 4.86
C LEU A 75 -10.41 7.96 6.28
N TYR A 76 -9.34 7.27 6.68
CA TYR A 76 -8.83 7.31 8.05
C TYR A 76 -7.34 7.61 8.10
N PRO A 77 -6.87 8.35 9.13
CA PRO A 77 -5.46 8.55 9.36
C PRO A 77 -4.76 7.22 9.74
N PRO A 78 -3.46 7.06 9.42
CA PRO A 78 -2.77 5.78 9.57
C PRO A 78 -2.72 5.20 10.98
N TYR A 79 -2.71 6.03 12.02
CA TYR A 79 -2.72 5.54 13.40
C TYR A 79 -4.07 4.92 13.79
N GLN A 80 -5.18 5.36 13.18
CA GLN A 80 -6.51 4.75 13.40
C GLN A 80 -6.63 3.41 12.68
N ILE A 81 -5.99 3.26 11.52
CA ILE A 81 -5.96 1.98 10.79
C ILE A 81 -5.10 0.93 11.53
N ALA A 82 -4.12 1.38 12.32
CA ALA A 82 -3.23 0.51 13.07
C ALA A 82 -3.81 -0.02 14.40
N ILE A 83 -4.89 0.59 14.90
CA ILE A 83 -5.59 0.22 16.15
C ILE A 83 -6.69 -0.79 15.83
#